data_AF-A0A6A1TWN3-F1
#
_entry.id   AF-A0A6A1TWN3-F1
#
_cell.length_a   1.000
_cell.length_b   1.000
_cell.length_c   1.000
_cell.angle_alpha   90.00
_cell.angle_beta   90.00
_cell.angle_gamma   90.00
#
_symmetry.space_group_name_H-M   'P 1'
#
loop_
_entity.id
_entity.type
_entity.pdbx_description
1 polymer ?
#
loop_
_entity_poly.entity_id
_entity_poly.type
_entity_poly.pdbx_seq_one_letter_code
_entity_poly.pdbx_strand_id
1 'polypeptide(L)'
;MLTVAITGQILIHGPLDLCGEGQAEVRDFLEADVVFGNLEATVETAGAWPTKMKTLHLASADALVSVRELGFHAVTHANNHAFDLGPRALHRRAPPWKRPG
;
A
#
# COMPACT_ATOMS: atom_id res chain seq x y z
N MET A 1 -2.39 -16.65 20.57
CA MET A 1 -3.61 -15.82 20.46
C MET A 1 -3.46 -15.04 19.18
N LEU A 2 -4.50 -14.96 18.33
CA LEU A 2 -4.40 -14.23 17.06
C LEU A 2 -4.35 -12.71 17.33
N THR A 3 -3.37 -12.00 16.77
CA THR A 3 -3.24 -10.54 16.83
C THR A 3 -3.47 -9.89 15.47
N VAL A 4 -4.23 -8.80 15.45
CA VAL A 4 -4.52 -8.04 14.23
C VAL A 4 -4.17 -6.58 14.48
N ALA A 5 -3.29 -6.03 13.65
CA ALA A 5 -2.96 -4.61 13.65
C ALA A 5 -3.67 -3.90 12.48
N ILE A 6 -4.23 -2.73 12.76
CA ILE A 6 -4.90 -1.89 11.76
C ILE A 6 -4.35 -0.48 11.92
N THR A 7 -3.77 0.06 10.85
CA THR A 7 -3.31 1.45 10.80
C THR A 7 -4.22 2.31 9.94
N GLY A 8 -4.01 3.63 10.02
CA GLY A 8 -4.73 4.61 9.21
C GLY A 8 -4.21 4.67 7.76
N GLN A 9 -3.93 5.88 7.30
CA GLN A 9 -3.54 6.14 5.92
C GLN A 9 -2.06 5.82 5.67
N ILE A 10 -1.80 5.01 4.65
CA ILE A 10 -0.49 4.81 4.07
C ILE A 10 -0.33 5.83 2.95
N LEU A 11 0.51 6.83 3.19
CA LEU A 11 0.82 7.94 2.26
C LEU A 11 2.14 7.71 1.52
N ILE A 12 2.42 6.46 1.15
CA ILE A 12 3.66 6.05 0.47
C ILE A 12 3.37 5.92 -1.03
N HIS A 13 3.95 6.83 -1.81
CA HIS A 13 3.73 6.94 -3.26
C HIS A 13 4.85 6.30 -4.09
N GLY A 14 6.07 6.23 -3.55
CA GLY A 14 7.26 5.68 -4.21
C GLY A 14 7.98 4.66 -3.34
N PRO A 15 9.02 3.99 -3.88
CA PRO A 15 9.84 3.07 -3.10
C PRO A 15 10.51 3.80 -1.93
N LEU A 16 10.69 3.07 -0.84
CA LEU A 16 11.42 3.52 0.34
C LEU A 16 12.79 2.84 0.41
N ASP A 17 13.77 3.56 0.95
CA ASP A 17 14.95 2.93 1.53
C ASP A 17 14.57 2.37 2.91
N LEU A 18 14.78 1.07 3.12
CA LEU A 18 14.36 0.34 4.30
C LEU A 18 15.52 -0.01 5.25
N CYS A 19 16.69 0.60 5.06
CA CYS A 19 17.89 0.30 5.84
C CYS A 19 18.06 1.17 7.10
N GLY A 20 17.17 2.14 7.33
CA GLY A 20 17.28 3.09 8.45
C GLY A 20 16.59 2.62 9.74
N GLU A 21 16.97 3.25 10.85
CA GLU A 21 16.40 2.96 12.19
C GLU A 21 14.90 3.24 12.24
N GLY A 22 14.43 4.32 11.61
CA GLY A 22 12.99 4.63 11.59
C GLY A 22 12.14 3.55 10.90
N GLN A 23 12.67 2.87 9.88
CA GLN A 23 11.99 1.75 9.24
C GLN A 23 12.01 0.49 10.11
N ALA A 24 13.06 0.29 10.92
CA ALA A 24 13.10 -0.76 11.93
C ALA A 24 12.02 -0.54 13.01
N GLU A 25 11.90 0.68 13.53
CA GLU A 25 10.85 1.01 14.51
C GLU A 25 9.43 0.79 13.96
N VAL A 26 9.20 1.12 12.68
CA VAL A 26 7.91 0.85 12.03
C VAL A 26 7.65 -0.66 11.91
N ARG A 27 8.67 -1.46 11.56
CA ARG A 27 8.53 -2.92 11.49
C ARG A 27 8.18 -3.52 12.85
N ASP A 28 8.86 -3.07 13.89
CA ASP A 28 8.60 -3.50 15.27
C ASP A 28 7.18 -3.08 15.71
N PHE A 29 6.75 -1.86 15.39
CA PHE A 29 5.38 -1.40 15.66
C PHE A 29 4.31 -2.23 14.95
N LEU A 30 4.60 -2.73 13.75
CA LEU A 30 3.68 -3.52 12.94
C LEU A 30 3.72 -5.02 13.25
N GLU A 31 4.42 -5.48 14.29
CA GLU A 31 4.49 -6.90 14.64
C GLU A 31 3.11 -7.45 15.07
N ALA A 32 2.45 -8.20 14.18
CA ALA A 32 1.18 -8.89 14.42
C ALA A 32 0.99 -10.06 13.44
N ASP A 33 0.09 -11.00 13.75
CA ASP A 33 -0.22 -12.13 12.84
C ASP A 33 -0.79 -11.64 11.50
N VAL A 34 -1.54 -10.52 11.50
CA VAL A 34 -2.02 -9.85 10.29
C VAL A 34 -2.06 -8.33 10.49
N VAL A 35 -1.61 -7.59 9.49
CA VAL A 35 -1.48 -6.12 9.51
C VAL A 35 -2.16 -5.53 8.28
N PHE A 36 -3.08 -4.59 8.51
CA PHE A 36 -3.81 -3.86 7.47
C PHE A 36 -3.56 -2.36 7.56
N GLY A 37 -3.58 -1.67 6.42
CA GLY A 37 -3.65 -0.21 6.35
C GLY A 37 -4.43 0.26 5.13
N ASN A 38 -4.85 1.52 5.12
CA ASN A 38 -5.55 2.12 3.98
C ASN A 38 -4.55 2.84 3.07
N LEU A 39 -4.32 2.32 1.86
CA LEU A 39 -3.45 2.99 0.89
C LEU A 39 -4.17 4.19 0.29
N GLU A 40 -3.77 5.40 0.68
CA GLU A 40 -4.38 6.67 0.28
C GLU A 40 -3.90 7.12 -1.11
N ALA A 41 -3.95 6.20 -2.08
CA ALA A 41 -3.55 6.39 -3.46
C ALA A 41 -4.21 5.36 -4.37
N THR A 42 -4.21 5.63 -5.66
CA THR A 42 -4.42 4.64 -6.72
C THR A 42 -3.07 4.08 -7.16
N VAL A 43 -2.99 2.78 -7.34
CA VAL A 43 -1.80 2.12 -7.88
C VAL A 43 -1.71 2.35 -9.40
N GLU A 44 -0.55 2.79 -9.88
CA GLU A 44 -0.28 3.00 -11.31
C GLU A 44 -0.65 1.76 -12.12
N THR A 45 -1.43 1.93 -13.19
CA THR A 45 -1.93 0.81 -13.99
C THR A 45 -1.76 1.14 -15.47
N ALA A 46 -1.09 0.24 -16.20
CA ALA A 46 -0.85 0.43 -17.63
C ALA A 46 -2.18 0.58 -18.40
N GLY A 47 -2.27 1.62 -19.23
CA GLY A 47 -3.46 1.93 -20.02
C GLY A 47 -4.62 2.54 -19.24
N ALA A 48 -4.44 2.88 -17.97
CA ALA A 48 -5.40 3.67 -17.22
C ALA A 48 -5.13 5.18 -17.40
N TRP A 49 -6.17 5.99 -17.28
CA TRP A 49 -6.07 7.45 -17.41
C TRP A 49 -6.72 8.14 -16.21
N PRO A 50 -6.23 9.33 -15.81
CA PRO A 50 -6.81 10.07 -14.70
C PRO A 50 -8.27 10.42 -14.95
N THR A 51 -9.11 10.18 -13.94
CA THR A 51 -10.54 10.59 -13.94
C THR A 51 -10.73 11.90 -13.19
N LYS A 52 -9.77 12.30 -12.37
CA LYS A 52 -9.70 13.59 -11.68
C LYS A 52 -8.63 14.47 -12.32
N MET A 53 -8.93 15.77 -12.40
CA MET A 53 -8.05 16.77 -13.01
C MET A 53 -7.20 17.55 -12.00
N LYS A 54 -7.48 17.44 -10.68
CA LYS A 54 -6.87 18.32 -9.66
C LYS A 54 -6.00 17.60 -8.63
N THR A 55 -6.43 16.44 -8.13
CA THR A 55 -5.71 15.69 -7.10
C THR A 55 -5.64 14.23 -7.52
N LEU A 56 -4.48 13.86 -8.08
CA LEU A 56 -4.16 12.51 -8.53
C LEU A 56 -3.10 11.95 -7.60
N HIS A 57 -3.47 10.96 -6.79
CA HIS A 57 -2.55 10.30 -5.88
C HIS A 57 -2.14 8.95 -6.47
N LEU A 58 -0.93 8.89 -7.03
CA LEU A 58 -0.39 7.66 -7.61
C LEU A 58 0.61 7.01 -6.67
N ALA A 59 0.50 5.70 -6.52
CA ALA A 59 1.52 4.86 -5.92
C ALA A 59 2.13 3.95 -6.99
N SER A 60 3.46 3.90 -7.03
CA SER A 60 4.17 3.00 -7.93
C SER A 60 4.00 1.53 -7.51
N ALA A 61 4.33 0.62 -8.41
CA ALA A 61 4.40 -0.81 -8.07
C ALA A 61 5.38 -1.07 -6.92
N ASP A 62 6.53 -0.37 -6.95
CA ASP A 62 7.61 -0.56 -5.98
C ASP A 62 7.26 0.04 -4.61
N ALA A 63 6.39 1.06 -4.57
CA ALA A 63 5.81 1.53 -3.31
C ALA A 63 5.07 0.42 -2.56
N LEU A 64 4.32 -0.44 -3.28
CA LEU A 64 3.64 -1.59 -2.67
C LEU A 64 4.63 -2.66 -2.17
N VAL A 65 5.78 -2.80 -2.84
CA VAL A 65 6.86 -3.68 -2.37
C VAL A 65 7.38 -3.16 -1.04
N SER A 66 7.70 -1.86 -0.96
CA SER A 66 8.17 -1.24 0.30
C SER A 66 7.13 -1.31 1.42
N VAL A 67 5.85 -1.07 1.13
CA VAL A 67 4.75 -1.20 2.11
C VAL A 67 4.70 -2.62 2.67
N ARG A 68 4.86 -3.64 1.82
CA ARG A 68 4.88 -5.03 2.28
C ARG A 68 6.16 -5.36 3.05
N GLU A 69 7.30 -4.86 2.63
CA GLU A 69 8.57 -5.04 3.34
C GLU A 69 8.66 -4.26 4.66
N LEU A 70 7.79 -3.28 4.89
CA LEU A 70 7.58 -2.66 6.20
C LEU A 70 6.76 -3.55 7.16
N GLY A 71 6.02 -4.55 6.65
CA GLY A 71 5.26 -5.49 7.48
C GLY A 71 3.74 -5.51 7.21
N PHE A 72 3.23 -4.74 6.25
CA PHE A 72 1.81 -4.81 5.88
C PHE A 72 1.49 -6.11 5.12
N HIS A 73 0.43 -6.79 5.56
CA HIS A 73 -0.05 -8.03 4.95
C HIS A 73 -1.09 -7.77 3.86
N ALA A 74 -1.87 -6.71 4.02
CA ALA A 74 -2.86 -6.27 3.04
C ALA A 74 -3.08 -4.77 3.14
N VAL A 75 -3.51 -4.19 2.02
CA VAL A 75 -3.95 -2.80 1.94
C VAL A 75 -5.42 -2.73 1.55
N THR A 76 -6.11 -1.74 2.08
CA THR A 76 -7.45 -1.35 1.63
C THR A 76 -7.35 -0.17 0.68
N HIS A 77 -8.35 0.00 -0.18
CA HIS A 77 -8.54 1.19 -1.03
C HIS A 77 -9.87 1.88 -0.66
N ALA A 78 -10.17 1.94 0.63
CA ALA A 78 -11.41 2.53 1.12
C ALA A 78 -11.23 4.05 1.34
N ASN A 79 -10.82 4.75 0.28
CA ASN A 79 -10.57 6.19 0.31
C ASN A 79 -11.04 6.88 -0.97
N ASN A 80 -11.05 8.21 -0.92
CA ASN A 80 -11.49 9.06 -2.02
C ASN A 80 -10.56 8.97 -3.24
N HIS A 81 -9.35 8.41 -3.13
CA HIS A 81 -8.38 8.26 -4.21
C HIS A 81 -8.43 6.91 -4.93
N ALA A 82 -9.23 5.95 -4.46
CA ALA A 82 -9.32 4.60 -5.02
C ALA A 82 -9.69 4.51 -6.52
N PHE A 83 -10.32 5.56 -7.04
CA PHE A 83 -10.81 5.64 -8.43
C PHE A 83 -10.14 6.76 -9.23
N ASP A 84 -8.99 7.28 -8.78
CA ASP A 84 -8.30 8.36 -9.48
C ASP A 84 -7.89 7.97 -10.92
N LEU A 85 -7.68 6.68 -11.20
CA LEU A 85 -7.50 6.14 -12.56
C LEU A 85 -8.73 5.35 -13.09
N GLY A 86 -9.89 5.54 -12.47
CA GLY A 86 -11.15 4.87 -12.80
C GLY A 86 -11.23 3.42 -12.29
N PRO A 87 -12.33 2.70 -12.57
CA PRO A 87 -12.60 1.37 -12.01
C PRO A 87 -11.53 0.31 -12.34
N ARG A 88 -10.76 0.50 -13.43
CA ARG A 88 -9.68 -0.40 -13.83
C ARG A 88 -8.53 -0.43 -12.82
N ALA A 89 -8.33 0.65 -12.07
CA ALA A 89 -7.34 0.74 -11.00
C ALA A 89 -7.51 -0.36 -9.94
N LEU A 90 -8.76 -0.72 -9.62
CA LEU A 90 -9.07 -1.74 -8.62
C LEU A 90 -8.66 -3.16 -9.04
N HIS A 91 -8.51 -3.41 -10.34
CA HIS A 91 -8.10 -4.73 -10.83
C HIS A 91 -6.61 -4.99 -10.64
N ARG A 92 -5.80 -3.95 -10.42
CA ARG A 92 -4.39 -4.12 -10.10
C ARG A 92 -4.26 -4.58 -8.65
N ARG A 93 -4.38 -5.89 -8.47
CA ARG A 93 -4.05 -6.55 -7.20
C ARG A 93 -2.56 -6.36 -6.96
N ALA A 94 -2.21 -6.13 -5.72
CA ALA A 94 -0.82 -6.26 -5.33
C ALA A 94 -0.32 -7.69 -5.67
N PRO A 95 0.97 -7.86 -6.02
CA PRO A 95 1.47 -9.08 -6.65
C PRO A 95 1.12 -10.33 -5.82
N PRO A 96 0.90 -11.50 -6.44
CA PRO A 96 0.57 -12.72 -5.72
C PRO A 96 1.68 -13.04 -4.72
N TRP A 97 1.44 -12.74 -3.45
CA TRP A 97 2.42 -12.93 -2.39
C TRP A 97 2.57 -14.41 -2.05
N LYS A 98 3.77 -14.94 -2.26
CA LYS A 98 4.16 -16.17 -1.57
C LYS A 98 4.50 -15.82 -0.12
N ARG A 99 3.91 -16.57 0.81
CA ARG A 99 4.33 -16.57 2.20
C ARG A 99 5.84 -16.88 2.26
N PRO A 100 6.64 -16.17 3.09
CA PRO A 100 7.92 -16.71 3.50
C PRO A 100 7.64 -18.06 4.16
N GLY A 101 8.38 -19.09 3.76
CA GLY A 101 8.38 -20.38 4.43
C GLY A 101 9.09 -20.31 5.77
#